data_AF-A0A6H1ZFI7-F1
#
_entry.id   AF-A0A6H1ZFI7-F1
#
_cell.length_a   1.000
_cell.length_b   1.000
_cell.length_c   1.000
_cell.angle_alpha   90.00
_cell.angle_beta   90.00
_cell.angle_gamma   90.00
#
_symmetry.space_group_name_H-M   'P 1'
#
loop_
_entity.id
_entity.type
_entity.pdbx_description
1 polymer ?
#
loop_
_entity_poly.entity_id
_entity_poly.type
_entity_poly.pdbx_seq_one_letter_code
_entity_poly.pdbx_strand_id
1 'polypeptide(L)'
;MADAAVQVLEEAPEKLCTKCNEHWPADSEFFYRRASREDGLSDTCKACYAEMPSVQKRNRYKTGRAMSAWELLDLERTGANPPMCM
;
A
#
# COMPACT_ATOMS: atom_id res chain seq x y z
N MET A 1 -18.27 -8.51 44.17
CA MET A 1 -18.61 -8.90 42.79
C MET A 1 -17.53 -8.33 41.89
N ALA A 2 -16.66 -9.18 41.32
CA ALA A 2 -15.53 -8.74 40.50
C ALA A 2 -15.97 -8.68 39.03
N ASP A 3 -16.05 -7.47 38.49
CA ASP A 3 -16.34 -7.25 37.07
C ASP A 3 -15.04 -7.39 36.27
N ALA A 4 -14.87 -8.57 35.69
CA ALA A 4 -13.79 -8.88 34.76
C ALA A 4 -14.16 -8.34 33.38
N ALA A 5 -13.96 -7.05 33.16
CA ALA A 5 -14.00 -6.45 31.83
C ALA A 5 -12.69 -6.76 31.09
N VAL A 6 -12.58 -7.99 30.57
CA VAL A 6 -11.60 -8.31 29.54
C VAL A 6 -12.05 -7.60 28.27
N GLN A 7 -11.41 -6.49 27.96
CA GLN A 7 -11.57 -5.79 26.70
C GLN A 7 -11.10 -6.73 25.59
N VAL A 8 -12.04 -7.17 24.77
CA VAL A 8 -11.81 -8.00 23.59
C VAL A 8 -10.83 -7.25 22.71
N LEU A 9 -9.61 -7.79 22.61
CA LEU A 9 -8.57 -7.30 21.73
C LEU A 9 -9.14 -7.35 20.32
N GLU A 10 -9.28 -6.20 19.68
CA GLU A 10 -9.55 -6.05 18.26
C GLU A 10 -8.40 -6.71 17.49
N GLU A 11 -8.43 -8.03 17.36
CA GLU A 11 -7.50 -8.81 16.57
C GLU A 11 -7.77 -8.49 15.10
N ALA A 12 -7.12 -7.43 14.62
CA ALA A 12 -7.04 -7.18 13.20
C ALA A 12 -6.55 -8.48 12.54
N PRO A 13 -7.29 -9.05 11.57
CA PRO A 13 -6.89 -10.28 10.94
C PRO A 13 -5.46 -10.10 10.42
N GLU A 14 -4.56 -11.02 10.73
CA GLU A 14 -3.18 -10.99 10.26
C GLU A 14 -2.99 -12.01 9.14
N LYS A 15 -2.24 -11.63 8.11
CA LYS A 15 -2.00 -12.43 6.91
C LYS A 15 -0.51 -12.59 6.68
N LEU A 16 -0.11 -13.83 6.39
CA LEU A 16 1.26 -14.15 6.03
C LEU A 16 1.50 -13.86 4.54
N CYS A 17 2.56 -13.13 4.25
CA CYS A 17 3.01 -12.91 2.88
C CYS A 17 3.78 -14.12 2.35
N THR A 18 3.38 -14.67 1.20
CA THR A 18 4.04 -15.84 0.57
C THR A 18 5.44 -15.56 0.03
N LYS A 19 5.84 -14.28 -0.07
CA LYS A 19 7.14 -13.85 -0.60
C LYS A 19 8.18 -13.61 0.49
N CYS A 20 7.86 -12.77 1.47
CA CYS A 20 8.76 -12.46 2.57
C CYS A 20 8.55 -13.36 3.80
N ASN A 21 7.50 -14.19 3.82
CA ASN A 21 7.14 -15.08 4.95
C ASN A 21 6.93 -14.33 6.28
N GLU A 22 6.48 -13.08 6.20
CA GLU A 22 6.27 -12.22 7.34
C GLU A 22 4.77 -12.00 7.57
N HIS A 23 4.39 -11.92 8.84
CA HIS A 23 3.00 -11.67 9.26
C HIS A 23 2.75 -10.17 9.25
N TRP A 24 1.78 -9.74 8.46
CA TRP A 24 1.35 -8.36 8.38
C TRP A 24 -0.14 -8.27 8.67
N PRO A 25 -0.64 -7.14 9.19
CA PRO A 25 -2.07 -6.91 9.28
C PRO A 25 -2.71 -7.13 7.90
N ALA A 26 -3.74 -7.97 7.84
CA ALA A 26 -4.58 -8.23 6.66
C ALA A 26 -5.49 -7.05 6.35
N ASP A 27 -4.88 -5.87 6.35
CA ASP A 27 -5.49 -4.61 6.02
C ASP A 27 -5.15 -4.23 4.56
N SER A 28 -6.01 -3.40 3.97
CA SER A 28 -5.84 -2.91 2.61
C SER A 28 -4.66 -1.95 2.43
N GLU A 29 -4.02 -1.49 3.51
CA GLU A 29 -2.77 -0.73 3.50
C GLU A 29 -1.58 -1.63 3.16
N PHE A 30 -1.52 -2.87 3.66
CA PHE A 30 -0.38 -3.79 3.46
C PHE A 30 -0.57 -4.78 2.31
N PHE A 31 -1.81 -5.12 1.99
CA PHE A 31 -2.15 -6.06 0.92
C PHE A 31 -3.13 -5.45 -0.08
N TYR A 32 -3.03 -5.85 -1.35
CA TYR A 32 -4.00 -5.42 -2.35
C TYR A 32 -5.33 -6.15 -2.20
N ARG A 33 -6.44 -5.39 -2.27
CA ARG A 33 -7.79 -5.95 -2.35
C ARG A 33 -7.93 -6.78 -3.63
N ARG A 34 -8.31 -8.03 -3.45
CA ARG A 34 -8.50 -9.01 -4.52
C ARG A 34 -9.79 -9.78 -4.27
N ALA A 35 -10.88 -9.26 -4.82
CA ALA A 35 -12.22 -9.86 -4.70
C ALA A 35 -12.34 -11.28 -5.26
N SER A 36 -11.36 -11.73 -6.05
CA SER A 36 -11.29 -13.10 -6.57
C SER A 36 -10.81 -14.14 -5.54
N ARG A 37 -10.37 -13.72 -4.34
CA ARG A 37 -9.92 -14.61 -3.27
C ARG A 37 -10.96 -14.64 -2.14
N GLU A 38 -11.02 -15.77 -1.44
CA GLU A 38 -11.91 -15.97 -0.29
C GLU A 38 -11.73 -14.89 0.79
N ASP A 39 -10.49 -14.49 1.08
CA ASP A 39 -10.20 -13.42 2.06
C ASP A 39 -10.40 -12.00 1.51
N GLY A 40 -10.72 -11.85 0.22
CA GLY A 40 -10.76 -10.54 -0.44
C GLY A 40 -9.40 -9.82 -0.53
N LEU A 41 -8.30 -10.47 -0.17
CA LEU A 41 -6.95 -9.89 -0.06
C LEU A 41 -5.89 -10.76 -0.75
N SER A 42 -4.86 -10.11 -1.29
CA SER A 42 -3.75 -10.78 -1.96
C SER A 42 -2.87 -11.58 -1.00
N ASP A 43 -2.20 -12.62 -1.49
CA ASP A 43 -1.25 -13.45 -0.72
C ASP A 43 0.16 -12.82 -0.59
N THR A 44 0.41 -11.77 -1.37
CA THR A 44 1.69 -11.05 -1.40
C THR A 44 1.47 -9.62 -0.89
N CYS A 45 2.36 -9.14 -0.02
CA CYS A 45 2.33 -7.77 0.46
C CYS A 45 2.64 -6.77 -0.67
N LYS A 46 2.24 -5.50 -0.50
CA LYS A 46 2.45 -4.46 -1.51
C LYS A 46 3.93 -4.25 -1.87
N ALA A 47 4.83 -4.38 -0.89
CA ALA A 47 6.27 -4.28 -1.10
C ALA A 47 6.78 -5.35 -2.09
N CYS A 48 6.55 -6.62 -1.76
CA CYS A 48 6.95 -7.73 -2.63
C CYS A 48 6.23 -7.71 -3.99
N TYR A 49 5.00 -7.19 -4.05
CA TYR A 49 4.30 -6.97 -5.31
C TYR A 49 4.98 -5.90 -6.18
N ALA A 50 5.41 -4.79 -5.58
CA ALA A 50 6.12 -3.72 -6.29
C ALA A 50 7.48 -4.18 -6.86
N GLU A 51 8.15 -5.11 -6.18
CA GLU A 51 9.42 -5.70 -6.61
C GLU A 51 9.25 -6.71 -7.75
N MET A 52 8.04 -7.19 -8.05
CA MET A 52 7.84 -8.17 -9.12
C MET A 52 8.31 -7.60 -10.46
N PRO A 53 9.08 -8.36 -11.28
CA PRO A 53 9.62 -7.86 -12.53
C PRO A 53 8.52 -7.47 -13.53
N SER A 54 7.36 -8.14 -13.50
CA SER A 54 6.18 -7.77 -14.28
C SER A 54 5.63 -6.40 -13.86
N VAL A 55 5.63 -6.11 -12.56
CA VAL A 55 5.18 -4.83 -11.99
C VAL A 55 6.20 -3.73 -12.24
N GLN A 56 7.49 -3.99 -12.06
CA GLN A 56 8.53 -3.02 -12.38
C GLN A 56 8.53 -2.63 -13.86
N LYS A 57 8.45 -3.61 -14.78
CA LYS A 57 8.35 -3.35 -16.24
C LYS A 57 7.19 -2.42 -16.57
N ARG A 58 6.05 -2.63 -15.91
CA ARG A 58 4.85 -1.80 -16.08
C ARG A 58 4.99 -0.44 -15.39
N ASN A 59 5.80 -0.30 -14.35
CA ASN A 59 5.94 0.94 -13.59
C ASN A 59 7.04 1.85 -14.15
N ARG A 60 7.90 1.35 -15.04
CA ARG A 60 9.01 2.12 -15.65
C ARG A 60 8.59 3.45 -16.27
N TYR A 61 7.37 3.54 -16.80
CA TYR A 61 6.87 4.80 -17.39
C TYR A 61 6.26 5.77 -16.37
N LYS A 62 5.94 5.32 -15.14
CA LYS A 62 5.27 6.14 -14.12
C LYS A 62 6.24 6.81 -13.16
N THR A 63 7.23 6.07 -12.64
CA THR A 63 8.20 6.61 -11.67
C THR A 63 9.27 7.48 -12.32
N GLY A 64 9.35 7.49 -13.66
CA GLY A 64 10.29 8.28 -14.45
C GLY A 64 9.68 9.52 -15.12
N ARG A 65 8.44 9.92 -14.81
CA ARG A 65 7.94 11.20 -15.31
C ARG A 65 8.69 12.31 -14.57
N ALA A 66 9.73 12.84 -15.22
CA ALA A 66 10.32 14.10 -14.83
C ALA A 66 9.18 15.13 -14.72
N MET A 67 9.16 15.90 -13.62
CA MET A 67 8.24 17.02 -13.49
C MET A 67 8.39 17.89 -14.73
N SER A 68 7.28 18.29 -15.33
CA SER A 68 7.36 19.22 -16.46
C SER A 68 8.02 20.52 -16.01
N ALA A 69 8.61 21.24 -16.96
CA ALA A 69 9.21 22.54 -16.67
C ALA A 69 8.24 23.50 -15.95
N TRP A 70 6.94 23.39 -16.25
CA TRP A 70 5.86 24.15 -15.62
C TRP A 70 5.57 23.74 -14.17
N GLU A 71 5.63 22.44 -13.86
CA GLU A 71 5.45 21.93 -12.49
C GLU A 71 6.62 22.30 -11.57
N LEU A 72 7.83 22.49 -12.10
CA LEU A 72 8.98 23.02 -11.34
C LEU A 72 8.83 24.52 -11.05
N LEU A 73 8.44 25.30 -12.06
CA LEU A 73 8.20 26.74 -11.93
C LEU A 73 7.09 27.07 -10.91
N ASP A 74 6.07 26.22 -10.78
CA ASP A 74 4.96 26.45 -9.83
C ASP A 74 5.36 26.15 -8.38
N LEU A 75 6.27 25.20 -8.14
CA LEU A 75 6.78 24.87 -6.80
C LEU A 75 7.64 26.01 -6.24
N GLU A 76 8.50 26.60 -7.09
CA GLU A 76 9.33 27.75 -6.74
C GLU A 76 8.48 28.99 -6.40
N ARG A 77 7.33 29.13 -7.04
CA ARG A 77 6.46 30.31 -6.90
C ARG A 77 5.46 30.23 -5.75
N THR A 78 4.97 29.04 -5.41
CA THR A 78 3.87 28.86 -4.45
C THR A 78 4.26 28.12 -3.16
N GLY A 79 5.38 27.38 -3.14
CA GLY A 79 5.80 26.59 -1.98
C GLY A 79 4.82 25.47 -1.60
N ALA A 80 3.80 25.20 -2.42
CA ALA A 80 2.78 24.18 -2.19
C ALA A 80 2.87 23.13 -3.31
N ASN A 81 3.05 21.87 -2.90
CA ASN A 81 2.97 20.73 -3.81
C ASN A 81 1.53 20.62 -4.34
N PRO A 82 1.27 20.76 -5.66
CA PRO A 82 -0.06 20.52 -6.19
C PRO A 82 -0.46 19.07 -5.90
N PRO A 83 -1.71 18.80 -5.48
CA PRO A 83 -2.15 17.43 -5.28
C PRO A 83 -2.04 16.72 -6.63
N MET A 84 -1.18 15.70 -6.67
CA MET A 84 -1.13 14.72 -7.75
C MET A 84 -2.55 14.18 -7.94
N CYS A 85 -3.23 14.64 -8.98
CA CYS A 85 -4.52 14.08 -9.40
C CYS A 85 -4.22 12.79 -10.16
N MET A 86 -4.34 11.66 -9.46
CA MET A 86 -4.49 10.31 -10.02
C MET A 86 -5.83 9.74 -9.56
#